data_AF-A0A133XHD0-F1
#
_entry.id   AF-A0A133XHD0-F1
#
_cell.length_a   1.000
_cell.length_b   1.000
_cell.length_c   1.000
_cell.angle_alpha   90.00
_cell.angle_beta   90.00
_cell.angle_gamma   90.00
#
_symmetry.space_group_name_H-M   'P 1'
#
loop_
_entity.id
_entity.type
_entity.pdbx_description
1 polymer ?
#
loop_
_entity_poly.entity_id
_entity_poly.type
_entity_poly.pdbx_seq_one_letter_code
_entity_poly.pdbx_strand_id
1 'polypeptide(L)'
;MSALNQTTLKALAVSANAAAMYLDACDAGRQEGPLDPAYYRACGDLLMNIFSLVDATNAFPRLLRQSAAARELAESVQIARRLEISRGKFYPRLVALLNRAAA
;
A
#
# COMPACT_ATOMS: atom_id res chain seq x y z
N MET A 1 0.51 -19.46 -1.57
CA MET A 1 -0.31 -18.26 -1.25
C MET A 1 -1.74 -18.70 -1.15
N SER A 2 -2.34 -18.68 0.04
CA SER A 2 -3.77 -18.96 0.19
C SER A 2 -4.52 -17.86 -0.54
N ALA A 3 -5.27 -18.22 -1.58
CA ALA A 3 -6.09 -17.25 -2.29
C ALA A 3 -7.08 -16.65 -1.27
N LEU A 4 -7.01 -15.33 -1.06
CA LEU A 4 -8.04 -14.64 -0.30
C LEU A 4 -9.39 -14.95 -0.96
N ASN A 5 -10.38 -15.32 -0.15
CA ASN A 5 -11.70 -15.60 -0.70
C ASN A 5 -12.28 -14.31 -1.31
N GLN A 6 -13.23 -14.48 -2.23
CA GLN A 6 -13.78 -13.37 -2.99
C GLN A 6 -14.46 -12.31 -2.10
N THR A 7 -15.00 -12.72 -0.96
CA THR A 7 -15.64 -11.83 0.02
C THR A 7 -14.61 -10.92 0.68
N THR A 8 -13.48 -11.46 1.11
CA THR A 8 -12.38 -10.67 1.68
C THR A 8 -11.80 -9.70 0.65
N LEU A 9 -11.61 -10.15 -0.60
CA LEU A 9 -11.14 -9.27 -1.68
C LEU A 9 -12.10 -8.10 -1.94
N LYS A 10 -13.42 -8.33 -1.90
CA LYS A 10 -14.42 -7.27 -2.04
C LYS A 10 -14.38 -6.29 -0.87
N ALA A 11 -14.27 -6.79 0.37
CA ALA A 11 -14.18 -5.93 1.56
C ALA A 11 -12.91 -5.05 1.52
N LEU A 12 -11.78 -5.62 1.11
CA LEU A 12 -10.54 -4.88 0.89
C LEU A 12 -10.69 -3.84 -0.22
N ALA A 13 -11.37 -4.17 -1.33
CA ALA A 13 -11.63 -3.24 -2.41
C ALA A 13 -12.43 -2.01 -1.94
N VAL A 14 -13.47 -2.21 -1.13
CA VAL A 14 -14.27 -1.11 -0.56
C VAL A 14 -13.41 -0.21 0.31
N SER A 15 -12.62 -0.81 1.20
CA SER A 15 -11.74 -0.08 2.13
C SER A 15 -10.65 0.69 1.39
N ALA A 16 -10.00 0.05 0.40
CA ALA A 16 -8.98 0.66 -0.43
C ALA A 16 -9.55 1.82 -1.25
N ASN A 17 -10.75 1.67 -1.80
CA ASN A 17 -11.40 2.74 -2.55
C ASN A 17 -11.71 3.95 -1.68
N ALA A 18 -12.25 3.74 -0.47
CA ALA A 18 -12.54 4.82 0.47
C ALA A 18 -11.26 5.57 0.90
N ALA A 19 -10.19 4.83 1.25
CA ALA A 19 -8.92 5.42 1.63
C ALA A 19 -8.29 6.21 0.48
N ALA A 20 -8.26 5.63 -0.72
CA ALA A 20 -7.71 6.29 -1.92
C ALA A 20 -8.48 7.56 -2.29
N MET A 21 -9.82 7.52 -2.25
CA MET A 21 -10.64 8.71 -2.48
C MET A 21 -10.36 9.82 -1.47
N TYR A 22 -10.15 9.46 -0.19
CA TYR A 22 -9.81 10.45 0.82
C TYR A 22 -8.44 11.09 0.55
N LEU A 23 -7.42 10.29 0.24
CA LEU A 23 -6.08 10.80 -0.09
C LEU A 23 -6.11 11.69 -1.34
N ASP A 24 -6.71 11.23 -2.44
CA ASP A 24 -6.82 12.02 -3.67
C ASP A 24 -7.61 13.33 -3.45
N ALA A 25 -8.59 13.35 -2.54
CA ALA A 25 -9.30 14.56 -2.18
C ALA A 25 -8.41 15.53 -1.39
N CYS A 26 -7.63 15.02 -0.44
CA CYS A 26 -6.67 15.81 0.33
C CYS A 26 -5.56 16.38 -0.56
N ASP A 27 -4.95 15.54 -1.41
CA ASP A 27 -3.86 15.92 -2.30
C ASP A 27 -4.32 16.93 -3.38
N ALA A 28 -5.59 16.84 -3.81
CA ALA A 28 -6.19 17.80 -4.72
C ALA A 28 -6.70 19.09 -4.02
N GLY A 29 -6.57 19.22 -2.70
CA GLY A 29 -7.10 20.35 -1.94
C GLY A 29 -8.64 20.46 -1.98
N ARG A 30 -9.35 19.34 -2.22
CA ARG A 30 -10.81 19.27 -2.35
C ARG A 30 -11.53 18.83 -1.07
N GLN A 31 -10.83 18.76 0.06
CA GLN A 31 -11.45 18.34 1.31
C GLN A 31 -12.34 19.45 1.90
N GLU A 32 -13.52 19.09 2.38
CA GLU A 32 -14.35 19.98 3.17
C GLU A 32 -13.80 20.05 4.60
N GLY A 33 -13.15 21.17 4.94
CA GLY A 33 -12.59 21.42 6.25
C GLY A 33 -11.08 21.23 6.36
N PRO A 34 -10.51 21.40 7.57
CA PRO A 34 -9.09 21.22 7.79
C PRO A 34 -8.69 19.76 7.57
N LEU A 35 -7.49 19.57 7.01
CA LEU A 35 -6.85 18.27 6.90
C LEU A 35 -6.71 17.65 8.29
N ASP A 36 -7.15 16.41 8.46
CA ASP A 36 -6.81 15.58 9.62
C ASP A 36 -5.54 14.77 9.28
N PRO A 37 -4.37 15.14 9.83
CA PRO A 37 -3.12 14.47 9.48
C PRO A 37 -3.06 13.02 9.96
N ALA A 38 -3.77 12.70 11.06
CA ALA A 38 -3.79 11.35 11.60
C ALA A 38 -4.62 10.43 10.70
N TYR A 39 -5.77 10.92 10.23
CA TYR A 39 -6.61 10.17 9.32
C TYR A 39 -5.98 10.02 7.92
N TYR A 40 -5.35 11.07 7.40
CA TYR A 40 -4.57 11.00 6.15
C TYR A 40 -3.49 9.92 6.21
N ARG A 41 -2.69 9.92 7.29
CA ARG A 41 -1.66 8.91 7.51
C ARG A 41 -2.26 7.51 7.61
N ALA A 42 -3.34 7.34 8.37
CA ALA A 42 -4.01 6.05 8.52
C ALA A 42 -4.54 5.48 7.19
N CYS A 43 -5.06 6.34 6.30
CA CYS A 43 -5.47 5.93 4.95
C CYS A 43 -4.29 5.45 4.11
N GLY A 44 -3.14 6.15 4.17
CA GLY A 44 -1.91 5.73 3.50
C GLY A 44 -1.39 4.38 4.02
N ASP A 45 -1.32 4.22 5.34
CA ASP A 45 -0.88 2.98 5.99
C ASP A 45 -1.81 1.80 5.65
N LEU A 46 -3.14 2.03 5.62
CA LEU A 46 -4.11 1.02 5.22
C LEU A 46 -3.88 0.55 3.78
N LEU A 47 -3.69 1.48 2.83
CA LEU A 47 -3.43 1.13 1.43
C LEU A 47 -2.13 0.36 1.27
N MET A 48 -1.05 0.79 1.94
CA MET A 48 0.22 0.05 1.95
C MET A 48 0.06 -1.37 2.48
N ASN A 49 -0.70 -1.55 3.58
CA ASN A 49 -0.96 -2.88 4.14
C ASN A 49 -1.76 -3.76 3.17
N ILE A 50 -2.82 -3.23 2.57
CA ILE A 50 -3.62 -3.95 1.58
C ILE A 50 -2.75 -4.39 0.39
N PHE A 51 -1.96 -3.47 -0.18
CA PHE A 51 -1.09 -3.77 -1.33
C PHE A 51 0.12 -4.63 -0.97
N SER A 52 0.50 -4.71 0.31
CA SER A 52 1.50 -5.65 0.80
C SER A 52 0.96 -7.08 0.91
N LEU A 53 -0.35 -7.24 1.13
CA LEU A 53 -1.02 -8.54 1.22
C LEU A 53 -1.42 -9.11 -0.14
N VAL A 54 -1.73 -8.26 -1.12
CA VAL A 54 -2.19 -8.69 -2.45
C VAL A 54 -1.38 -8.05 -3.58
N ASP A 55 -1.44 -8.65 -4.77
CA ASP A 55 -0.95 -7.97 -5.97
C ASP A 55 -1.99 -6.94 -6.43
N ALA A 56 -1.74 -5.66 -6.12
CA ALA A 56 -2.66 -4.56 -6.40
C ALA A 56 -3.00 -4.42 -7.90
N THR A 57 -2.03 -4.69 -8.78
CA THR A 57 -2.22 -4.61 -10.24
C THR A 57 -3.26 -5.61 -10.72
N ASN A 58 -3.27 -6.80 -10.12
CA ASN A 58 -4.19 -7.87 -10.45
C ASN A 58 -5.52 -7.76 -9.68
N ALA A 59 -5.47 -7.38 -8.39
CA ALA A 59 -6.64 -7.33 -7.52
C ALA A 59 -7.50 -6.06 -7.73
N PHE A 60 -6.87 -4.91 -7.99
CA PHE A 60 -7.54 -3.61 -8.02
C PHE A 60 -7.18 -2.73 -9.25
N PRO A 61 -7.21 -3.27 -10.49
CA PRO A 61 -6.80 -2.52 -11.68
C PRO A 61 -7.67 -1.29 -12.01
N ARG A 62 -8.91 -1.24 -11.52
CA ARG A 62 -9.76 -0.05 -11.65
C ARG A 62 -9.31 1.06 -10.70
N LEU A 63 -9.01 0.71 -9.46
CA LEU A 63 -8.55 1.66 -8.44
C LEU A 63 -7.27 2.37 -8.88
N LEU A 64 -6.27 1.62 -9.35
CA LEU A 64 -4.97 2.19 -9.79
C LEU A 64 -5.09 3.11 -11.01
N ARG A 65 -6.12 2.92 -11.84
CA ARG A 65 -6.40 3.81 -12.98
C ARG A 65 -7.06 5.11 -12.54
N GLN A 66 -7.86 5.07 -11.49
CA GLN A 66 -8.70 6.19 -11.06
C GLN A 66 -8.06 7.05 -9.97
N SER A 67 -7.17 6.46 -9.16
CA SER A 67 -6.54 7.13 -8.03
C SER A 67 -5.03 7.29 -8.25
N ALA A 68 -4.53 8.51 -8.06
CA ALA A 68 -3.10 8.80 -8.12
C ALA A 68 -2.41 8.28 -6.86
N ALA A 69 -2.98 8.57 -5.68
CA ALA A 69 -2.47 8.09 -4.40
C ALA A 69 -2.36 6.55 -4.36
N ALA A 70 -3.37 5.83 -4.87
CA ALA A 70 -3.32 4.37 -4.93
C ALA A 70 -2.19 3.86 -5.83
N ARG A 71 -1.90 4.56 -6.94
CA ARG A 71 -0.83 4.17 -7.87
C ARG A 71 0.54 4.35 -7.23
N GLU A 72 0.79 5.50 -6.63
CA GLU A 72 2.05 5.81 -5.96
C GLU A 72 2.35 4.86 -4.81
N LEU A 73 1.34 4.51 -4.01
CA LEU A 73 1.49 3.54 -2.92
C LEU A 73 1.71 2.12 -3.43
N ALA A 74 1.03 1.71 -4.51
CA ALA A 74 1.25 0.40 -5.13
C ALA A 74 2.69 0.28 -5.68
N GLU A 75 3.19 1.34 -6.32
CA GLU A 75 4.57 1.43 -6.79
C GLU A 75 5.58 1.37 -5.64
N SER A 76 5.32 2.11 -4.55
CA SER A 76 6.15 2.12 -3.35
C SER A 76 6.27 0.72 -2.73
N VAL A 77 5.16 -0.02 -2.62
CA VAL A 77 5.17 -1.41 -2.16
C VAL A 77 5.94 -2.32 -3.11
N GLN A 78 5.79 -2.13 -4.43
CA GLN A 78 6.54 -2.92 -5.42
C GLN A 78 8.05 -2.66 -5.32
N ILE A 79 8.46 -1.41 -5.13
CA ILE A 79 9.86 -1.04 -4.91
C ILE A 79 10.38 -1.69 -3.63
N ALA A 80 9.64 -1.59 -2.52
CA ALA A 80 10.02 -2.22 -1.25
C ALA A 80 10.25 -3.73 -1.40
N ARG A 81 9.31 -4.45 -2.04
CA ARG A 81 9.46 -5.88 -2.35
C ARG A 81 10.71 -6.18 -3.19
N ARG A 82 11.00 -5.36 -4.21
CA ARG A 82 12.21 -5.52 -5.04
C ARG A 82 13.49 -5.30 -4.24
N LEU A 83 13.50 -4.32 -3.33
CA LEU A 83 14.62 -4.06 -2.44
C LEU A 83 14.84 -5.21 -1.46
N GLU A 84 13.78 -5.78 -0.89
CA GLU A 84 13.86 -6.95 -0.01
C GLU A 84 14.47 -8.17 -0.73
N ILE A 85 13.98 -8.47 -1.94
CA ILE A 85 14.52 -9.55 -2.77
C ILE A 85 15.99 -9.30 -3.10
N SER A 86 16.34 -8.07 -3.49
CA SER A 86 17.71 -7.70 -3.85
C SER A 86 18.66 -7.81 -2.65
N ARG A 87 18.24 -7.35 -1.49
CA ARG A 87 19.00 -7.49 -0.23
C ARG A 87 19.22 -8.94 0.13
N GLY A 88 18.18 -9.78 0.07
CA GLY A 88 18.28 -11.21 0.36
C GLY A 88 19.22 -11.95 -0.61
N LYS A 89 19.18 -11.60 -1.89
CA LYS A 89 19.96 -12.28 -2.94
C LYS A 89 21.42 -11.82 -2.99
N PHE A 90 21.68 -10.52 -2.90
CA PHE A 90 23.01 -9.96 -3.14
C PHE A 90 23.78 -9.60 -1.86
N TYR A 91 23.07 -9.39 -0.75
CA TYR A 91 23.69 -8.95 0.51
C TYR A 91 23.21 -9.76 1.72
N PRO A 92 23.29 -11.11 1.69
CA PRO A 92 22.73 -11.97 2.74
C PRO A 92 23.34 -11.70 4.13
N ARG A 93 24.63 -11.36 4.20
CA ARG A 93 25.30 -10.99 5.47
C ARG A 93 24.80 -9.65 6.03
N LEU A 94 24.54 -8.67 5.17
CA LEU A 94 23.97 -7.38 5.58
C LEU A 94 22.53 -7.56 6.09
N VAL A 95 21.74 -8.41 5.43
CA VAL A 95 20.39 -8.77 5.90
C VAL A 95 20.45 -9.39 7.30
N ALA A 96 21.33 -10.36 7.53
CA ALA A 96 21.49 -10.97 8.84
C ALA A 96 21.89 -9.98 9.94
N LEU A 97 22.78 -9.02 9.63
CA LEU A 97 23.17 -7.97 10.56
C LEU A 97 22.03 -6.99 10.87
N LEU A 98 21.32 -6.52 9.84
CA LEU A 98 20.20 -5.59 10.01
C LEU A 98 19.04 -6.24 10.80
N ASN A 99 18.74 -7.52 10.54
CA ASN A 99 17.71 -8.25 11.28
C ASN A 99 18.10 -8.45 12.76
N ARG A 100 19.39 -8.65 13.06
CA ARG A 100 19.87 -8.72 14.45
C ARG A 100 19.82 -7.38 15.17
N ALA A 101 20.05 -6.28 14.46
CA ALA A 101 20.03 -4.94 15.05
C ALA A 101 18.61 -4.41 15.28
N ALA A 102 17.62 -4.93 14.54
CA ALA A 102 16.22 -4.55 14.66
C ALA A 102 15.41 -5.40 15.67
N ALA A 103 16.02 -6.46 16.24
CA ALA A 103 15.44 -7.32 17.27
C ALA A 103 15.86 -6.85 18.67
#